data_AF-A0A0C9TUK9-F1
#
_entry.id   AF-A0A0C9TUK9-F1
#
_cell.length_a   1.000
_cell.length_b   1.000
_cell.length_c   1.000
_cell.angle_alpha   90.00
_cell.angle_beta   90.00
_cell.angle_gamma   90.00
#
_symmetry.space_group_name_H-M   'P 1'
#
loop_
_entity.id
_entity.type
_entity.pdbx_description
1 polymer ?
#
loop_
_entity_poly.entity_id
_entity_poly.type
_entity_poly.pdbx_seq_one_letter_code
_entity_poly.pdbx_strand_id
1 'polypeptide(L)'
;MFSSGENSSMLAVQEVLVRQWAIHGALKKVNDHVKGLKAEAKDSNTLAGEELYHKYNFQQLESFHWAHGAFLEVTKLDIGLRELELKLKAVGQSVPKELLDDTEQGRVHIISKHNYIARTCASNMKQLAAWYALGKGHEAKALLMDARGGIEVADVTESGKKRSRDGKDAGPGSSKKARVEE
;
A
#
# COMPACT_ATOMS: atom_id res chain seq x y z
N MET A 1 32.98 13.38 -77.18
CA MET A 1 32.12 12.26 -76.75
C MET A 1 32.50 11.92 -75.32
N PHE A 2 31.81 12.51 -74.33
CA PHE A 2 31.96 12.09 -72.93
C PHE A 2 30.96 10.95 -72.65
N SER A 3 31.42 9.98 -71.87
CA SER A 3 30.97 8.59 -71.89
C SER A 3 29.65 8.39 -71.14
N SER A 4 28.72 7.67 -71.75
CA SER A 4 27.42 7.27 -71.20
C SER A 4 27.48 6.50 -69.86
N GLY A 5 28.67 6.07 -69.42
CA GLY A 5 28.91 5.33 -68.18
C GLY A 5 28.94 6.18 -66.90
N GLU A 6 29.40 7.44 -66.96
CA GLU A 6 29.52 8.30 -65.76
C GLU A 6 28.14 8.73 -65.24
N ASN A 7 27.21 9.04 -66.15
CA ASN A 7 25.84 9.43 -65.83
C ASN A 7 25.04 8.29 -65.17
N SER A 8 25.32 7.03 -65.52
CA SER A 8 24.65 5.87 -64.93
C SER A 8 25.09 5.62 -63.47
N SER A 9 26.37 5.84 -63.15
CA SER A 9 26.88 5.71 -61.78
C SER A 9 26.33 6.80 -60.85
N MET A 10 26.21 8.04 -61.36
CA MET A 10 25.71 9.18 -60.60
C MET A 10 24.22 9.01 -60.25
N LEU A 11 23.41 8.50 -61.18
CA LEU A 11 22.00 8.20 -60.93
C LEU A 11 21.82 7.08 -59.90
N ALA A 12 22.65 6.03 -59.94
CA ALA A 12 22.60 4.97 -58.94
C ALA A 12 22.95 5.47 -57.53
N VAL A 13 23.96 6.35 -57.40
CA VAL A 13 24.31 6.97 -56.11
C VAL A 13 23.16 7.86 -55.59
N GLN A 14 22.50 8.60 -56.49
CA GLN A 14 21.37 9.46 -56.12
C GLN A 14 20.14 8.64 -55.67
N GLU A 15 19.84 7.52 -56.31
CA GLU A 15 18.77 6.61 -55.88
C GLU A 15 19.07 5.98 -54.51
N VAL A 16 20.31 5.56 -54.27
CA VAL A 16 20.74 4.99 -52.97
C VAL A 16 20.56 6.03 -51.86
N LEU A 17 20.98 7.28 -52.09
CA LEU A 17 20.82 8.37 -51.12
C LEU A 17 19.35 8.68 -50.85
N VAL A 18 18.50 8.78 -51.88
CA VAL A 18 17.06 9.02 -51.70
C VAL A 18 16.41 7.92 -50.89
N ARG A 19 16.73 6.65 -51.16
CA ARG A 19 16.24 5.50 -50.39
C ARG A 19 16.73 5.56 -48.94
N GLN A 20 17.99 5.90 -48.71
CA GLN A 20 18.56 6.01 -47.37
C GLN A 20 17.87 7.13 -46.55
N TRP A 21 17.61 8.28 -47.17
CA TRP A 21 16.85 9.38 -46.56
C TRP A 21 15.40 8.99 -46.25
N ALA A 22 14.74 8.28 -47.17
CA ALA A 22 13.39 7.77 -46.95
C ALA A 22 13.32 6.77 -45.78
N ILE A 23 14.29 5.84 -45.70
CA ILE A 23 14.40 4.88 -44.59
C ILE A 23 14.66 5.60 -43.27
N HIS A 24 15.55 6.59 -43.25
CA HIS A 24 15.82 7.37 -42.04
C HIS A 24 14.56 8.11 -41.54
N GLY A 25 13.79 8.72 -42.45
CA GLY A 25 12.52 9.36 -42.13
C GLY A 25 11.47 8.38 -41.60
N ALA A 26 11.38 7.18 -42.17
CA ALA A 26 10.48 6.13 -41.70
C ALA A 26 10.88 5.62 -40.30
N LEU A 27 12.17 5.36 -40.06
CA LEU A 27 12.68 4.94 -38.75
C LEU A 27 12.43 5.99 -37.68
N LYS A 28 12.59 7.28 -37.99
CA LYS A 28 12.27 8.38 -37.08
C LYS A 28 10.79 8.35 -36.69
N LYS A 29 9.89 8.22 -37.66
CA LYS A 29 8.43 8.12 -37.40
C LYS A 29 8.09 6.91 -36.52
N VAL A 30 8.67 5.74 -36.78
CA VAL A 30 8.44 4.55 -35.95
C VAL A 30 8.93 4.77 -34.53
N ASN A 31 10.11 5.37 -34.35
CA ASN A 31 10.65 5.69 -33.04
C ASN A 31 9.74 6.66 -32.26
N ASP A 32 9.21 7.67 -32.93
CA ASP A 32 8.28 8.62 -32.31
C ASP A 32 6.96 7.95 -31.91
N HIS A 33 6.43 7.03 -32.73
CA HIS A 33 5.25 6.22 -32.37
C HIS A 33 5.52 5.31 -31.17
N VAL A 34 6.66 4.61 -31.14
CA VAL A 34 7.04 3.74 -30.02
C VAL A 34 7.16 4.53 -28.72
N LYS A 35 7.72 5.75 -28.78
CA LYS A 35 7.76 6.66 -27.62
C LYS A 35 6.35 7.06 -27.16
N GLY A 36 5.45 7.37 -28.10
CA GLY A 36 4.04 7.67 -27.81
C GLY A 36 3.34 6.51 -27.10
N LEU A 37 3.41 5.30 -27.67
CA LEU A 37 2.83 4.10 -27.07
C LEU A 37 3.38 3.80 -25.67
N LYS A 38 4.68 4.02 -25.45
CA LYS A 38 5.29 3.85 -24.13
C LYS A 38 4.76 4.86 -23.11
N ALA A 39 4.50 6.11 -23.53
CA ALA A 39 3.90 7.12 -22.68
C ALA A 39 2.45 6.75 -22.33
N GLU A 40 1.63 6.40 -23.33
CA GLU A 40 0.24 5.98 -23.12
C GLU A 40 0.12 4.76 -22.18
N ALA A 41 0.97 3.75 -22.37
CA ALA A 41 1.00 2.58 -21.49
C ALA A 41 1.36 2.95 -20.04
N LYS A 42 2.27 3.92 -19.85
CA LYS A 42 2.62 4.41 -18.52
C LYS A 42 1.45 5.14 -17.86
N ASP A 43 0.76 5.99 -18.62
CA ASP A 43 -0.38 6.76 -18.12
C ASP A 43 -1.54 5.82 -17.75
N SER A 44 -1.84 4.84 -18.60
CA SER A 44 -2.86 3.82 -18.32
C SER A 44 -2.53 2.98 -17.07
N ASN A 45 -1.28 2.58 -16.90
CA ASN A 45 -0.86 1.85 -15.69
C ASN A 45 -1.00 2.74 -14.44
N THR A 46 -0.60 4.01 -14.52
CA THR A 46 -0.72 4.95 -13.41
C THR A 46 -2.19 5.11 -12.99
N LEU A 47 -3.08 5.32 -13.95
CA LEU A 47 -4.53 5.45 -13.72
C LEU A 47 -5.12 4.21 -13.04
N ALA A 48 -4.75 3.01 -13.48
CA ALA A 48 -5.18 1.76 -12.84
C ALA A 48 -4.68 1.66 -11.39
N GLY A 49 -3.47 2.14 -11.12
CA GLY A 49 -2.91 2.24 -9.77
C GLY A 49 -3.71 3.20 -8.87
N GLU A 50 -4.07 4.38 -9.39
CA GLU A 50 -4.89 5.38 -8.69
C GLU A 50 -6.29 4.85 -8.38
N GLU A 51 -6.94 4.17 -9.33
CA GLU A 51 -8.25 3.57 -9.12
C GLU A 51 -8.24 2.55 -7.97
N LEU A 52 -7.25 1.64 -7.98
CA LEU A 52 -7.08 0.66 -6.90
C LEU A 52 -6.76 1.34 -5.55
N TYR A 53 -5.94 2.39 -5.57
CA TYR A 53 -5.63 3.17 -4.36
C TYR A 53 -6.91 3.76 -3.76
N HIS A 54 -7.74 4.42 -4.57
CA HIS A 54 -8.99 5.01 -4.13
C HIS A 54 -9.99 3.96 -3.63
N LYS A 55 -10.01 2.78 -4.25
CA LYS A 55 -10.83 1.66 -3.78
C LYS A 55 -10.46 1.23 -2.36
N TYR A 56 -9.17 1.09 -2.04
CA TYR A 56 -8.75 0.75 -0.67
C TYR A 56 -8.99 1.88 0.32
N ASN A 57 -8.82 3.14 -0.11
CA ASN A 57 -9.17 4.30 0.72
C ASN A 57 -10.68 4.31 1.06
N PHE A 58 -11.52 4.05 0.06
CA PHE A 58 -12.97 3.98 0.24
C PHE A 58 -13.38 2.83 1.17
N GLN A 59 -12.80 1.63 0.99
CA GLN A 59 -13.05 0.49 1.86
C GLN A 59 -12.69 0.78 3.34
N GLN A 60 -11.62 1.53 3.57
CA GLN A 60 -11.24 1.96 4.92
C GLN A 60 -12.30 2.90 5.53
N LEU A 61 -12.80 3.86 4.76
CA LEU A 61 -13.84 4.79 5.19
C LEU A 61 -15.18 4.09 5.45
N GLU A 62 -15.58 3.15 4.60
CA GLU A 62 -16.79 2.34 4.82
C GLU A 62 -16.68 1.51 6.10
N SER A 63 -15.52 0.87 6.31
CA SER A 63 -15.26 0.12 7.54
C SER A 63 -15.31 1.02 8.77
N PHE A 64 -14.79 2.24 8.67
CA PHE A 64 -14.84 3.21 9.76
C PHE A 64 -16.29 3.61 10.06
N HIS A 65 -17.07 3.94 9.04
CA HIS A 65 -18.47 4.33 9.22
C HIS A 65 -19.29 3.21 9.89
N TRP A 66 -19.13 1.97 9.44
CA TRP A 66 -19.74 0.81 10.09
C TRP A 66 -19.32 0.68 11.55
N ALA A 67 -18.01 0.76 11.83
CA ALA A 67 -17.48 0.55 13.17
C ALA A 67 -17.90 1.65 14.13
N HIS A 68 -17.88 2.91 13.69
CA HIS A 68 -18.34 4.05 14.47
C HIS A 68 -19.84 3.93 14.81
N GLY A 69 -20.68 3.56 13.83
CA GLY A 69 -22.10 3.31 14.08
C GLY A 69 -22.34 2.20 15.10
N ALA A 70 -21.67 1.05 14.92
CA ALA A 70 -21.77 -0.06 15.86
C ALA A 70 -21.26 0.31 17.27
N PHE A 71 -20.17 1.08 17.35
CA PHE A 71 -19.59 1.53 18.62
C PHE A 71 -20.53 2.45 19.39
N LEU A 72 -21.25 3.34 18.70
CA LEU A 72 -22.26 4.20 19.32
C LEU A 72 -23.41 3.38 19.91
N GLU A 73 -23.88 2.34 19.22
CA GLU A 73 -24.94 1.47 19.75
C GLU A 73 -24.48 0.71 21.00
N VAL A 74 -23.27 0.15 20.99
CA VAL A 74 -22.68 -0.49 22.18
C VAL A 74 -22.49 0.52 23.32
N THR A 75 -22.17 1.77 23.01
CA THR A 75 -22.04 2.84 24.01
C THR A 75 -23.38 3.18 24.65
N LYS A 76 -24.47 3.23 23.87
CA LYS A 76 -25.83 3.39 24.43
C LYS A 76 -26.20 2.24 25.36
N LEU A 77 -25.86 1.00 24.99
CA LEU A 77 -26.09 -0.17 25.83
C LEU A 77 -25.29 -0.11 27.14
N ASP A 78 -24.01 0.27 27.08
CA ASP A 78 -23.18 0.44 28.29
C ASP A 78 -23.76 1.50 29.24
N ILE A 79 -24.26 2.63 28.71
CA ILE A 79 -24.94 3.65 29.53
C ILE A 79 -26.18 3.04 30.21
N GLY A 80 -27.02 2.33 29.45
CA GLY A 80 -28.21 1.67 30.00
C GLY A 80 -27.87 0.61 31.06
N LEU A 81 -26.79 -0.15 30.87
CA LEU A 81 -26.31 -1.13 31.84
C LEU A 81 -25.83 -0.46 33.14
N ARG A 82 -25.11 0.67 33.04
CA ARG A 82 -24.70 1.46 34.22
C ARG A 82 -25.90 2.00 34.98
N GLU A 83 -26.93 2.48 34.29
CA GLU A 83 -28.17 2.90 34.92
C GLU A 83 -28.89 1.75 35.62
N LEU A 84 -28.94 0.57 34.98
CA LEU A 84 -29.52 -0.63 35.57
C LEU A 84 -28.74 -1.08 36.80
N GLU A 85 -27.42 -1.04 36.75
CA GLU A 85 -26.54 -1.38 37.88
C GLU A 85 -26.82 -0.50 39.10
N LEU A 86 -27.00 0.81 38.89
CA LEU A 86 -27.37 1.73 39.97
C LEU A 86 -28.72 1.38 40.59
N LYS A 87 -29.72 1.03 39.77
CA LYS A 87 -31.06 0.62 40.25
C LYS A 87 -31.02 -0.70 41.02
N LEU A 88 -30.28 -1.68 40.53
CA LEU A 88 -30.15 -2.99 41.18
C LEU A 88 -29.36 -2.92 42.50
N LYS A 89 -28.32 -2.08 42.56
CA LYS A 89 -27.56 -1.84 43.80
C LYS A 89 -28.46 -1.34 44.93
N ALA A 90 -29.47 -0.52 44.63
CA ALA A 90 -30.42 -0.03 45.62
C ALA A 90 -31.26 -1.15 46.27
N VAL A 91 -31.42 -2.30 45.60
CA VAL A 91 -32.16 -3.47 46.10
C VAL A 91 -31.26 -4.66 46.44
N GLY A 92 -29.94 -4.43 46.55
CA GLY A 92 -28.96 -5.47 46.90
C GLY A 92 -28.73 -6.51 45.80
N GLN A 93 -29.07 -6.19 44.55
CA GLN A 93 -28.85 -7.03 43.38
C GLN A 93 -27.72 -6.48 42.51
N SER A 94 -27.17 -7.31 41.63
CA SER A 94 -26.15 -6.92 40.66
C SER A 94 -26.60 -7.23 39.23
N VAL A 95 -26.08 -6.49 38.26
CA VAL A 95 -26.21 -6.85 36.85
C VAL A 95 -25.46 -8.17 36.62
N PRO A 96 -26.03 -9.11 35.83
CA PRO A 96 -25.32 -10.30 35.39
C PRO A 96 -23.98 -9.95 34.76
N LYS A 97 -22.93 -10.68 35.15
CA LYS A 97 -21.57 -10.40 34.69
C LYS A 97 -21.45 -10.57 33.18
N GLU A 98 -22.17 -11.55 32.63
CA GLU A 98 -22.19 -11.87 31.21
C GLU A 98 -22.59 -10.66 30.35
N LEU A 99 -23.55 -9.84 30.81
CA LEU A 99 -23.98 -8.64 30.07
C LEU A 99 -22.90 -7.56 30.01
N LEU A 100 -22.12 -7.40 31.09
CA LEU A 100 -21.01 -6.46 31.15
C LEU A 100 -19.86 -6.94 30.24
N ASP A 101 -19.52 -8.23 30.34
CA ASP A 101 -18.47 -8.87 29.55
C ASP A 101 -18.80 -8.81 28.04
N ASP A 102 -20.06 -9.09 27.66
CA ASP A 102 -20.52 -9.04 26.26
C ASP A 102 -20.40 -7.62 25.67
N THR A 103 -20.73 -6.60 26.45
CA THR A 103 -20.66 -5.19 26.01
C THR A 103 -19.21 -4.77 25.77
N GLU A 104 -18.31 -5.13 26.68
CA GLU A 104 -16.88 -4.84 26.55
C GLU A 104 -16.27 -5.62 25.37
N GLN A 105 -16.59 -6.91 25.26
CA GLN A 105 -16.14 -7.74 24.14
C GLN A 105 -16.66 -7.22 22.80
N GLY A 106 -17.90 -6.70 22.76
CA GLY A 106 -18.46 -6.03 21.60
C GLY A 106 -17.62 -4.84 21.14
N ARG A 107 -17.21 -3.95 22.07
CA ARG A 107 -16.33 -2.81 21.75
C ARG A 107 -15.00 -3.28 21.18
N VAL A 108 -14.35 -4.21 21.86
CA VAL A 108 -13.05 -4.77 21.44
C VAL A 108 -13.16 -5.39 20.05
N HIS A 109 -14.23 -6.14 19.78
CA HIS A 109 -14.45 -6.78 18.48
C HIS A 109 -14.62 -5.76 17.35
N ILE A 110 -15.44 -4.72 17.56
CA ILE A 110 -15.69 -3.66 16.58
C ILE A 110 -14.38 -2.93 16.24
N ILE A 111 -13.64 -2.49 17.26
CA ILE A 111 -12.36 -1.78 17.10
C ILE A 111 -11.36 -2.68 16.38
N SER A 112 -11.20 -3.93 16.83
CA SER A 112 -10.25 -4.87 16.24
C SER A 112 -10.55 -5.13 14.77
N LYS A 113 -11.82 -5.33 14.41
CA LYS A 113 -12.24 -5.61 13.04
C LYS A 113 -11.95 -4.43 12.11
N HIS A 114 -12.29 -3.22 12.55
CA HIS A 114 -11.98 -2.02 11.78
C HIS A 114 -10.47 -1.81 11.62
N ASN A 115 -9.71 -1.87 12.72
CA ASN A 115 -8.27 -1.63 12.70
C ASN A 115 -7.52 -2.63 11.83
N TYR A 116 -7.99 -3.87 11.76
CA TYR A 116 -7.46 -4.87 10.83
C TYR A 116 -7.69 -4.46 9.36
N ILE A 117 -8.91 -4.03 9.01
CA ILE A 117 -9.24 -3.59 7.65
C ILE A 117 -8.42 -2.34 7.29
N ALA A 118 -8.36 -1.35 8.18
CA ALA A 118 -7.64 -0.10 7.95
C ALA A 118 -6.14 -0.33 7.71
N ARG A 119 -5.49 -1.17 8.54
CA ARG A 119 -4.08 -1.55 8.35
C ARG A 119 -3.85 -2.26 7.01
N THR A 120 -4.75 -3.18 6.65
CA THR A 120 -4.66 -3.92 5.39
C THR A 120 -4.79 -2.98 4.19
N CYS A 121 -5.78 -2.09 4.21
CA CYS A 121 -5.99 -1.08 3.17
C CYS A 121 -4.77 -0.17 3.05
N ALA A 122 -4.26 0.34 4.17
CA ALA A 122 -3.08 1.21 4.17
C ALA A 122 -1.83 0.47 3.66
N SER A 123 -1.62 -0.78 4.03
CA SER A 123 -0.54 -1.61 3.47
C SER A 123 -0.66 -1.75 1.94
N ASN A 124 -1.86 -2.04 1.44
CA ASN A 124 -2.10 -2.18 -0.01
C ASN A 124 -1.91 -0.85 -0.73
N MET A 125 -2.43 0.26 -0.18
CA MET A 125 -2.22 1.61 -0.70
C MET A 125 -0.75 1.96 -0.79
N LYS A 126 0.06 1.60 0.23
CA LYS A 126 1.51 1.84 0.24
C LYS A 126 2.22 1.08 -0.88
N GLN A 127 1.86 -0.20 -1.07
CA GLN A 127 2.42 -1.02 -2.13
C GLN A 127 2.03 -0.51 -3.52
N LEU A 128 0.78 -0.13 -3.72
CA LEU A 128 0.28 0.45 -4.97
C LEU A 128 0.99 1.77 -5.30
N ALA A 129 1.09 2.67 -4.32
CA ALA A 129 1.79 3.94 -4.49
C ALA A 129 3.25 3.74 -4.93
N ALA A 130 3.92 2.71 -4.39
CA ALA A 130 5.27 2.35 -4.79
C ALA A 130 5.35 1.70 -6.18
N TRP A 131 4.48 0.72 -6.48
CA TRP A 131 4.48 -0.01 -7.75
C TRP A 131 4.13 0.86 -8.95
N TYR A 132 3.18 1.78 -8.78
CA TYR A 132 2.71 2.67 -9.84
C TYR A 132 3.36 4.05 -9.79
N ALA A 133 4.29 4.29 -8.86
CA ALA A 133 4.97 5.57 -8.67
C ALA A 133 4.00 6.77 -8.63
N LEU A 134 2.90 6.63 -7.89
CA LEU A 134 1.76 7.57 -7.86
C LEU A 134 2.12 8.98 -7.33
N GLY A 135 3.34 9.20 -6.86
CA GLY A 135 3.85 10.52 -6.50
C GLY A 135 3.26 11.10 -5.21
N LYS A 136 3.36 12.42 -5.06
CA LYS A 136 2.90 13.15 -3.87
C LYS A 136 1.38 13.15 -3.79
N GLY A 137 0.83 12.96 -2.59
CA GLY A 137 -0.62 12.89 -2.34
C GLY A 137 -1.16 11.49 -2.09
N HIS A 138 -0.38 10.45 -2.40
CA HIS A 138 -0.72 9.04 -2.15
C HIS A 138 -0.13 8.54 -0.83
N GLU A 139 -0.43 9.26 0.25
CA GLU A 139 0.00 8.89 1.60
C GLU A 139 -0.85 7.76 2.15
N ALA A 140 -0.26 6.57 2.18
CA ALA A 140 -0.88 5.38 2.72
C ALA A 140 -0.96 5.42 4.25
N LYS A 141 -2.05 6.01 4.75
CA LYS A 141 -2.36 6.14 6.18
C LYS A 141 -3.46 5.17 6.59
N ALA A 142 -3.38 4.69 7.83
CA ALA A 142 -4.44 3.92 8.45
C ALA A 142 -5.20 4.80 9.44
N LEU A 143 -6.50 4.96 9.23
CA LEU A 143 -7.45 5.50 10.18
C LEU A 143 -7.80 4.37 11.16
N LEU A 144 -7.24 4.42 12.36
CA LEU A 144 -7.47 3.45 13.42
C LEU A 144 -8.46 4.02 14.43
N MET A 145 -9.26 3.13 15.04
CA MET A 145 -10.07 3.48 16.19
C MET A 145 -9.33 3.19 17.50
N ASP A 146 -9.36 4.14 18.43
CA ASP A 146 -8.88 3.98 19.79
C ASP A 146 -9.92 3.26 20.69
N ALA A 147 -9.55 3.00 21.94
CA ALA A 147 -10.42 2.33 22.91
C ALA A 147 -11.71 3.12 23.25
N ARG A 148 -11.77 4.41 22.92
CA ARG A 148 -12.91 5.31 23.14
C ARG A 148 -13.73 5.53 21.86
N GLY A 149 -13.35 4.90 20.75
CA GLY A 149 -14.00 5.07 19.45
C GLY A 149 -13.56 6.35 18.70
N GLY A 150 -12.54 7.05 19.19
CA GLY A 150 -11.88 8.16 18.49
C GLY A 150 -11.00 7.65 17.34
N ILE A 151 -10.66 8.55 16.41
CA ILE A 151 -9.80 8.23 15.25
C ILE A 151 -8.36 8.63 15.55
N GLU A 152 -7.44 7.70 15.31
CA GLU A 152 -6.00 7.92 15.28
C GLU A 152 -5.48 7.66 13.86
N VAL A 153 -4.64 8.56 13.35
CA VAL A 153 -4.00 8.37 12.05
C VAL A 153 -2.62 7.76 12.27
N ALA A 154 -2.42 6.55 11.75
CA ALA A 154 -1.16 5.82 11.87
C ALA A 154 -0.47 5.67 10.51
N ASP A 155 0.84 5.92 10.49
CA ASP A 155 1.67 5.56 9.35
C ASP A 155 1.85 4.04 9.27
N VAL A 156 1.92 3.54 8.05
CA VAL A 156 2.24 2.14 7.79
C VAL A 156 3.74 1.92 8.02
N THR A 157 4.09 1.66 9.28
CA THR A 157 5.39 1.08 9.61
C THR A 157 5.36 -0.39 9.22
N GLU A 158 6.40 -0.85 8.50
CA GLU A 158 6.51 -2.28 8.19
C GLU A 158 6.62 -3.04 9.50
N SER A 159 5.64 -3.91 9.80
CA SER A 159 5.86 -4.93 10.82
C SER A 159 6.99 -5.81 10.32
N GLY A 160 8.18 -5.60 10.86
CA GLY A 160 9.40 -6.28 10.43
C GLY A 160 9.16 -7.78 10.31
N LYS A 161 9.43 -8.32 9.12
CA LYS A 161 9.54 -9.74 8.88
C LYS A 161 10.56 -10.29 9.87
N LYS A 162 10.06 -10.91 10.95
CA LYS A 162 10.85 -11.66 11.92
C LYS A 162 11.48 -12.83 11.15
N ARG A 163 12.69 -12.65 10.62
CA ARG A 163 13.54 -13.77 10.22
C ARG A 163 14.03 -14.42 11.51
N SER A 164 13.22 -15.31 12.09
CA SER A 164 13.75 -16.32 13.00
C SER A 164 14.61 -17.26 12.17
N ARG A 165 15.93 -17.14 12.29
CA ARG A 165 16.81 -18.25 11.94
C ARG A 165 17.09 -18.98 13.23
N ASP A 166 16.55 -20.20 13.28
CA ASP A 166 16.77 -21.17 14.34
C ASP A 166 18.24 -21.46 14.59
N GLY A 167 18.47 -21.95 15.82
CA GLY A 167 19.75 -22.17 16.47
C GLY A 167 20.86 -22.81 15.65
N LYS A 168 22.07 -22.33 15.89
CA LYS A 168 23.21 -23.20 16.15
C LYS A 168 23.99 -22.67 17.33
N ASP A 169 23.65 -23.21 18.50
CA ASP A 169 24.58 -23.32 19.61
C ASP A 169 25.53 -24.48 19.28
N ALA A 170 26.82 -24.19 19.22
CA ALA A 170 27.88 -25.21 19.17
C ALA A 170 29.17 -24.61 19.75
N GLY A 171 29.17 -24.42 21.07
CA GLY A 171 30.33 -24.66 21.95
C GLY A 171 31.48 -23.62 22.00
N PRO A 172 32.12 -23.44 23.17
CA PRO A 172 33.09 -22.37 23.41
C PRO A 172 34.52 -22.78 23.02
N GLY A 173 35.17 -21.97 22.18
CA GLY A 173 36.58 -22.12 21.80
C GLY A 173 37.45 -21.03 22.41
N SER A 174 38.13 -21.36 23.50
CA SER A 174 39.20 -20.56 24.12
C SER A 174 40.37 -20.36 23.14
N SER A 175 40.88 -19.13 23.03
CA SER A 175 42.32 -18.90 22.80
C SER A 175 42.76 -17.50 23.25
N LYS A 176 43.54 -17.51 24.34
CA LYS A 176 44.37 -16.42 24.86
C LYS A 176 45.33 -15.94 23.78
N LYS A 177 45.43 -14.62 23.57
CA LYS A 177 46.62 -14.00 22.97
C LYS A 177 47.59 -13.64 24.09
N ALA A 178 48.75 -14.28 24.11
CA ALA A 178 49.93 -13.84 24.86
C ALA A 178 50.82 -13.00 23.94
N ARG A 179 51.40 -11.96 24.54
CA ARG A 179 52.35 -10.98 24.00
C ARG A 179 53.77 -11.54 24.07
N VAL A 180 54.58 -11.38 23.02
CA VAL A 180 56.05 -11.29 23.10
C VAL A 180 56.53 -10.32 22.02
N GLU A 181 57.32 -9.34 22.46
CA GLU A 181 58.18 -8.45 21.67
C GLU A 181 59.47 -9.18 21.30
N GLU A 182 60.02 -8.85 20.13
CA GLU A 182 61.47 -8.80 19.92
C GLU A 182 61.79 -7.47 19.22
#